data_AF-A0A658R5Y7-F1
#
_entry.id   AF-A0A658R5Y7-F1
#
_cell.length_a   1.000
_cell.length_b   1.000
_cell.length_c   1.000
_cell.angle_alpha   90.00
_cell.angle_beta   90.00
_cell.angle_gamma   90.00
#
_symmetry.space_group_name_H-M   'P 1'
#
loop_
_entity.id
_entity.type
_entity.pdbx_description
1 polymer ?
#
loop_
_entity_poly.entity_id
_entity_poly.type
_entity_poly.pdbx_seq_one_letter_code
_entity_poly.pdbx_strand_id
1 'polypeptide(L)'
;MATFKVFDAEVLPLGEAAVIITTAWLDNESPGGEAFLILPEKDHPLVAHGIAFDAKSFADSSVTLDENFILNEALNQALIDLRIYIADFAQKRQIPLPLSGPAVVEHPWTHLIQLWLRGKHTKALQTIMKDSQAQELSEKLKVATNIPPIKVTTIGSVSK
;
A
#
# COMPACT_ATOMS: atom_id res chain seq x y z
N MET A 1 -18.79 7.54 -2.65
CA MET A 1 -17.56 8.36 -2.76
C MET A 1 -16.40 7.41 -2.49
N ALA A 2 -15.28 7.47 -3.22
CA ALA A 2 -14.22 6.49 -3.01
C ALA A 2 -13.50 6.74 -1.68
N THR A 3 -13.34 5.70 -0.85
CA THR A 3 -12.63 5.74 0.43
C THR A 3 -11.29 5.02 0.33
N PHE A 4 -10.37 5.30 1.25
CA PHE A 4 -9.09 4.60 1.31
C PHE A 4 -8.56 4.43 2.74
N LYS A 5 -7.71 3.43 2.91
CA LYS A 5 -6.97 3.16 4.16
C LYS A 5 -5.49 2.99 3.88
N VAL A 6 -4.67 3.37 4.85
CA VAL A 6 -3.21 3.28 4.80
C VAL A 6 -2.75 2.39 5.94
N PHE A 7 -1.82 1.48 5.67
CA PHE A 7 -1.29 0.55 6.65
C PHE A 7 0.22 0.42 6.54
N ASP A 8 0.88 0.23 7.67
CA ASP A 8 2.22 -0.36 7.72
C ASP A 8 2.08 -1.86 7.95
N ALA A 9 2.78 -2.64 7.14
CA ALA A 9 2.86 -4.08 7.22
C ALA A 9 4.27 -4.48 7.66
N GLU A 10 4.42 -4.76 8.95
CA GLU A 10 5.68 -5.15 9.57
C GLU A 10 5.93 -6.64 9.40
N VAL A 11 7.05 -6.97 8.74
CA VAL A 11 7.52 -8.36 8.66
C VAL A 11 9.02 -8.44 8.88
N LEU A 12 9.41 -9.09 9.97
CA LEU A 12 10.75 -9.67 10.05
C LEU A 12 10.87 -10.71 8.94
N PRO A 13 11.88 -10.63 8.06
CA PRO A 13 13.19 -10.01 8.25
C PRO A 13 13.47 -8.78 7.37
N LEU A 14 12.44 -8.13 6.82
CA LEU A 14 12.60 -7.02 5.85
C LEU A 14 13.26 -5.76 6.45
N GLY A 15 13.28 -5.64 7.78
CA GLY A 15 13.84 -4.51 8.52
C GLY A 15 12.91 -3.30 8.53
N GLU A 16 12.55 -2.78 7.35
CA GLU A 16 11.56 -1.71 7.20
C GLU A 16 10.19 -2.29 6.80
N ALA A 17 9.12 -1.69 7.34
CA ALA A 17 7.75 -2.07 7.01
C ALA A 17 7.45 -1.80 5.52
N ALA A 18 6.64 -2.67 4.93
CA ALA A 18 5.98 -2.35 3.66
C ALA A 18 4.78 -1.44 3.95
N VAL A 19 4.41 -0.59 3.01
CA VAL A 19 3.20 0.26 3.15
C VAL A 19 2.13 -0.29 2.23
N ILE A 20 0.92 -0.48 2.75
CA ILE A 20 -0.25 -0.90 1.97
C ILE A 20 -1.24 0.26 1.94
N ILE A 21 -1.71 0.61 0.75
CA ILE A 21 -2.83 1.55 0.56
C ILE A 21 -3.95 0.78 -0.13
N THR A 22 -5.13 0.78 0.48
CA THR A 22 -6.33 0.15 -0.10
C THR A 22 -7.36 1.20 -0.41
N THR A 23 -8.08 1.03 -1.50
CA THR A 23 -9.18 1.92 -1.89
C THR A 23 -10.44 1.11 -2.13
N ALA A 24 -11.60 1.75 -1.98
CA ALA A 24 -12.88 1.18 -2.32
C ALA A 24 -13.79 2.26 -2.90
N TRP A 25 -14.58 1.90 -3.91
CA TRP A 25 -15.68 2.71 -4.40
C TRP A 25 -16.91 1.84 -4.61
N LEU A 26 -18.04 2.36 -4.16
CA LEU A 26 -19.35 1.85 -4.48
C LEU A 26 -19.92 2.73 -5.59
N ASP A 27 -19.89 2.24 -6.81
CA ASP A 27 -20.75 2.72 -7.87
C ASP A 27 -21.83 1.66 -8.17
N ASN A 28 -22.92 2.07 -8.81
CA ASN A 28 -24.08 1.20 -9.01
C ASN A 28 -23.87 0.11 -10.09
N GLU A 29 -22.78 0.17 -10.86
CA GLU A 29 -22.59 -0.67 -12.06
C GLU A 29 -21.36 -1.58 -11.98
N SER A 30 -20.33 -1.18 -11.26
CA SER A 30 -18.98 -1.74 -11.18
C SER A 30 -18.26 -1.31 -9.87
N PRO A 31 -18.80 -1.68 -8.69
CA PRO A 31 -18.10 -1.50 -7.43
C PRO A 31 -16.71 -2.16 -7.50
N GLY A 32 -15.73 -1.51 -6.90
CA GLY A 32 -14.34 -1.92 -7.06
C GLY A 32 -13.44 -1.37 -5.98
N GLY A 33 -12.23 -1.91 -5.92
CA GLY A 33 -11.18 -1.47 -5.01
C GLY A 33 -9.81 -1.60 -5.64
N GLU A 34 -8.83 -0.91 -5.08
CA GLU A 34 -7.43 -1.04 -5.47
C GLU A 34 -6.59 -1.35 -4.26
N ALA A 35 -5.46 -2.02 -4.49
CA ALA A 35 -4.44 -2.23 -3.50
C ALA A 35 -3.08 -1.80 -4.07
N PHE A 36 -2.36 -0.97 -3.33
CA PHE A 36 -1.00 -0.53 -3.63
C PHE A 36 -0.09 -0.99 -2.50
N LEU A 37 0.86 -1.87 -2.81
CA LEU A 37 1.86 -2.38 -1.90
C LEU A 37 3.21 -1.74 -2.23
N ILE A 38 3.70 -0.87 -1.35
CA ILE A 38 5.01 -0.25 -1.44
C ILE A 38 6.02 -1.11 -0.69
N LEU A 39 6.97 -1.69 -1.41
CA LEU A 39 8.00 -2.57 -0.86
C LEU A 39 9.23 -1.77 -0.38
N PRO A 40 9.95 -2.26 0.64
CA PRO A 40 11.10 -1.56 1.23
C PRO A 40 12.38 -1.59 0.36
N GLU A 41 12.48 -2.46 -0.65
CA GLU A 41 13.65 -2.55 -1.55
C GLU A 41 13.53 -1.66 -2.80
N LYS A 42 14.68 -1.29 -3.39
CA LYS A 42 14.78 -0.25 -4.43
C LYS A 42 14.41 -0.72 -5.85
N ASP A 43 14.53 -2.00 -6.14
CA ASP A 43 14.48 -2.48 -7.53
C ASP A 43 13.06 -2.61 -8.07
N HIS A 44 12.07 -2.89 -7.19
CA HIS A 44 10.64 -2.92 -7.53
C HIS A 44 9.80 -2.41 -6.35
N PRO A 45 9.69 -1.08 -6.15
CA PRO A 45 9.16 -0.53 -4.91
C PRO A 45 7.62 -0.52 -4.85
N LEU A 46 6.91 -0.92 -5.90
CA LEU A 46 5.45 -0.82 -5.95
C LEU A 46 4.84 -2.01 -6.70
N VAL A 47 3.91 -2.69 -6.04
CA VAL A 47 2.97 -3.66 -6.62
C VAL A 47 1.57 -3.04 -6.55
N ALA A 48 0.80 -3.12 -7.62
CA ALA A 48 -0.51 -2.48 -7.72
C ALA A 48 -1.54 -3.44 -8.33
N HIS A 49 -2.71 -3.53 -7.71
CA HIS A 49 -3.82 -4.37 -8.12
C HIS A 49 -5.11 -3.56 -8.17
N GLY A 50 -5.90 -3.76 -9.24
CA GLY A 50 -7.29 -3.33 -9.31
C GLY A 50 -8.20 -4.54 -9.15
N ILE A 51 -9.27 -4.38 -8.39
CA ILE A 51 -10.28 -5.41 -8.12
C ILE A 51 -11.63 -4.85 -8.53
N ALA A 52 -12.33 -5.55 -9.41
CA ALA A 52 -13.70 -5.23 -9.80
C ALA A 52 -14.63 -6.33 -9.29
N PHE A 53 -15.78 -5.93 -8.76
CA PHE A 53 -16.80 -6.85 -8.26
C PHE A 53 -18.01 -6.82 -9.19
N ASP A 54 -18.50 -8.01 -9.56
CA ASP A 54 -19.77 -8.13 -10.29
C ASP A 54 -20.94 -8.05 -9.30
N ALA A 55 -21.57 -6.88 -9.22
CA ALA A 55 -22.71 -6.64 -8.33
C ALA A 55 -23.87 -7.66 -8.52
N LYS A 56 -24.03 -8.24 -9.72
CA LYS A 56 -25.08 -9.23 -9.99
C LYS A 56 -24.82 -10.54 -9.29
N SER A 57 -23.56 -10.97 -9.23
CA SER A 57 -23.15 -12.18 -8.51
C SER A 57 -23.35 -12.09 -6.99
N PHE A 58 -23.50 -10.87 -6.44
CA PHE A 58 -23.77 -10.64 -5.02
C PHE A 58 -25.25 -10.47 -4.67
N ALA A 59 -26.16 -10.34 -5.66
CA ALA A 59 -27.58 -10.09 -5.41
C ALA A 59 -28.27 -11.21 -4.61
N ASP A 60 -27.84 -12.46 -4.80
CA ASP A 60 -28.34 -13.65 -4.10
C ASP A 60 -27.39 -14.16 -3.00
N SER A 61 -26.35 -13.37 -2.67
CA SER A 61 -25.32 -13.74 -1.70
C SER A 61 -25.73 -13.39 -0.27
N SER A 62 -25.26 -14.17 0.71
CA SER A 62 -25.34 -13.79 2.13
C SER A 62 -24.32 -12.70 2.51
N VAL A 63 -23.44 -12.32 1.57
CA VAL A 63 -22.39 -11.31 1.75
C VAL A 63 -22.86 -10.01 1.14
N THR A 64 -22.92 -8.96 1.95
CA THR A 64 -23.19 -7.60 1.49
C THR A 64 -21.92 -7.01 0.88
N LEU A 65 -22.02 -6.56 -0.38
CA LEU A 65 -20.95 -5.84 -1.06
C LEU A 65 -20.93 -4.37 -0.59
N ASP A 66 -20.30 -4.12 0.55
CA ASP A 66 -20.10 -2.79 1.11
C ASP A 66 -18.65 -2.31 1.02
N GLU A 67 -18.40 -1.04 1.37
CA GLU A 67 -17.07 -0.43 1.33
C GLU A 67 -16.05 -1.20 2.19
N ASN A 68 -16.46 -1.70 3.36
CA ASN A 68 -15.56 -2.42 4.26
C ASN A 68 -15.17 -3.76 3.68
N PHE A 69 -16.10 -4.48 3.06
CA PHE A 69 -15.83 -5.72 2.35
C PHE A 69 -14.80 -5.50 1.25
N ILE A 70 -14.99 -4.48 0.41
CA ILE A 70 -14.09 -4.15 -0.70
C ILE A 70 -12.70 -3.77 -0.18
N LEU A 71 -12.60 -2.90 0.84
CA LEU A 71 -11.33 -2.52 1.45
C LEU A 71 -10.59 -3.74 2.02
N ASN A 72 -11.31 -4.65 2.68
CA ASN A 72 -10.72 -5.85 3.24
C ASN A 72 -10.24 -6.82 2.16
N GLU A 73 -10.97 -6.96 1.05
CA GLU A 73 -10.54 -7.79 -0.06
C GLU A 73 -9.30 -7.20 -0.75
N ALA A 74 -9.26 -5.88 -0.96
CA ALA A 74 -8.06 -5.19 -1.42
C ALA A 74 -6.86 -5.40 -0.49
N LEU A 75 -7.08 -5.32 0.83
CA LEU A 75 -6.04 -5.61 1.82
C LEU A 75 -5.56 -7.06 1.73
N ASN A 76 -6.47 -8.02 1.58
CA ASN A 76 -6.15 -9.45 1.46
C ASN A 76 -5.26 -9.71 0.24
N GLN A 77 -5.58 -9.11 -0.92
CA GLN A 77 -4.75 -9.25 -2.13
C GLN A 77 -3.33 -8.70 -1.89
N ALA A 78 -3.20 -7.48 -1.35
CA ALA A 78 -1.88 -6.93 -1.01
C ALA A 78 -1.11 -7.78 0.01
N LEU A 79 -1.80 -8.42 0.97
CA LEU A 79 -1.15 -9.32 1.93
C LEU A 79 -0.69 -10.63 1.29
N ILE A 80 -1.39 -11.13 0.27
CA ILE A 80 -0.94 -12.28 -0.53
C ILE A 80 0.34 -11.91 -1.26
N ASP A 81 0.38 -10.77 -1.95
CA ASP A 81 1.56 -10.30 -2.67
C ASP A 81 2.75 -10.07 -1.73
N LEU A 82 2.49 -9.48 -0.56
CA LEU A 82 3.52 -9.28 0.45
C LEU A 82 4.07 -10.62 0.96
N ARG A 83 3.22 -11.62 1.19
CA ARG A 83 3.66 -12.97 1.60
C ARG A 83 4.52 -13.64 0.53
N ILE A 84 4.15 -13.52 -0.74
CA ILE A 84 4.95 -14.02 -1.88
C ILE A 84 6.32 -13.32 -1.87
N TYR A 85 6.33 -11.99 -1.75
CA TYR A 85 7.57 -11.22 -1.69
C TYR A 85 8.47 -11.64 -0.51
N ILE A 86 7.90 -11.83 0.68
CA ILE A 86 8.64 -12.30 1.87
C ILE A 86 9.20 -13.70 1.64
N ALA A 87 8.41 -14.59 1.02
CA ALA A 87 8.86 -15.94 0.72
C ALA A 87 10.09 -15.94 -0.20
N ASP A 88 10.02 -15.16 -1.28
CA ASP A 88 11.12 -14.99 -2.23
C ASP A 88 12.34 -14.34 -1.56
N PHE A 89 12.13 -13.30 -0.75
CA PHE A 89 13.21 -12.62 -0.03
C PHE A 89 13.90 -13.59 0.94
N ALA A 90 13.12 -14.35 1.71
CA ALA A 90 13.63 -15.29 2.69
C ALA A 90 14.43 -16.42 2.01
N GLN A 91 13.91 -16.95 0.90
CA GLN A 91 14.60 -17.96 0.09
C GLN A 91 15.92 -17.43 -0.46
N LYS A 92 15.93 -16.23 -1.07
CA LYS A 92 17.15 -15.60 -1.63
C LYS A 92 18.21 -15.34 -0.58
N ARG A 93 17.81 -15.01 0.65
CA ARG A 93 18.70 -14.67 1.77
C ARG A 93 19.00 -15.85 2.69
N GLN A 94 18.45 -17.03 2.43
CA GLN A 94 18.60 -18.24 3.26
C GLN A 94 18.22 -18.02 4.73
N ILE A 95 17.16 -17.23 4.95
CA ILE A 95 16.64 -16.94 6.28
C ILE A 95 15.31 -17.68 6.50
N PRO A 96 14.98 -18.08 7.73
CA PRO A 96 13.71 -18.75 8.02
C PRO A 96 12.51 -17.89 7.65
N LEU A 97 11.47 -18.51 7.12
CA LEU A 97 10.18 -17.84 6.95
C LEU A 97 9.57 -17.53 8.32
N PRO A 98 8.97 -16.33 8.49
CA PRO A 98 8.21 -16.04 9.69
C PRO A 98 7.01 -17.01 9.81
N LEU A 99 6.82 -17.57 11.01
CA LEU A 99 5.72 -18.51 11.31
C LEU A 99 4.35 -17.80 11.32
N SER A 100 4.34 -16.50 11.59
CA SER A 100 3.17 -15.65 11.55
C SER A 100 3.16 -14.82 10.26
N GLY A 101 1.97 -14.55 9.72
CA GLY A 101 1.81 -13.61 8.61
C GLY A 101 2.16 -12.16 8.99
N PRO A 102 2.09 -11.22 8.02
CA PRO A 102 2.40 -9.82 8.28
C PRO A 102 1.51 -9.24 9.37
N ALA A 103 2.12 -8.52 10.32
CA ALA A 103 1.37 -7.67 11.24
C ALA A 103 1.02 -6.37 10.52
N VAL A 104 -0.24 -5.95 10.59
CA VAL A 104 -0.74 -4.76 9.89
C VAL A 104 -1.22 -3.75 10.90
N VAL A 105 -0.76 -2.51 10.78
CA VAL A 105 -1.16 -1.38 11.63
C VAL A 105 -1.78 -0.30 10.74
N GLU A 106 -3.04 0.06 11.02
CA GLU A 106 -3.73 1.14 10.29
C GLU A 106 -3.21 2.51 10.74
N HIS A 107 -2.99 3.39 9.76
CA HIS A 107 -2.49 4.74 9.96
C HIS A 107 -3.41 5.79 9.35
N PRO A 108 -3.44 7.02 9.93
CA PRO A 108 -4.13 8.14 9.29
C PRO A 108 -3.45 8.49 7.96
N TRP A 109 -4.20 9.10 7.04
CA TRP A 109 -3.68 9.51 5.73
C TRP A 109 -2.44 10.42 5.81
N THR A 110 -2.27 11.16 6.91
CA THR A 110 -1.09 12.01 7.16
C THR A 110 0.21 11.22 7.22
N HIS A 111 0.15 9.90 7.40
CA HIS A 111 1.30 9.01 7.26
C HIS A 111 1.91 9.08 5.84
N LEU A 112 1.10 9.31 4.79
CA LEU A 112 1.58 9.51 3.42
C LEU A 112 2.51 10.73 3.30
N ILE A 113 2.27 11.77 4.10
CA ILE A 113 3.14 12.96 4.16
C ILE A 113 4.50 12.57 4.74
N GLN A 114 4.53 11.72 5.78
CA GLN A 114 5.78 11.26 6.37
C GLN A 114 6.59 10.43 5.38
N LEU A 115 5.94 9.52 4.65
CA LEU A 115 6.57 8.73 3.60
C LEU A 115 7.16 9.61 2.49
N TRP A 116 6.43 10.66 2.11
CA TRP A 116 6.91 11.65 1.14
C TRP A 116 8.14 12.42 1.64
N LEU A 117 8.09 12.93 2.88
CA LEU A 117 9.17 13.71 3.47
C LEU A 117 10.46 12.91 3.64
N ARG A 118 10.36 11.60 3.90
CA ARG A 118 11.51 10.67 3.96
C ARG A 118 12.19 10.45 2.61
N GLY A 119 11.53 10.78 1.49
CA GLY A 119 12.10 10.76 0.13
C GLY A 119 12.33 9.38 -0.48
N LYS A 120 12.28 8.29 0.30
CA LYS A 120 12.54 6.92 -0.17
C LYS A 120 11.44 6.39 -1.10
N HIS A 121 10.19 6.79 -0.88
CA HIS A 121 9.01 6.27 -1.59
C HIS A 121 8.39 7.27 -2.57
N THR A 122 9.05 8.38 -2.87
CA THR A 122 8.55 9.47 -3.73
C THR A 122 8.02 8.97 -5.09
N LYS A 123 8.76 8.09 -5.77
CA LYS A 123 8.34 7.55 -7.07
C LYS A 123 7.06 6.70 -6.96
N ALA A 124 6.98 5.84 -5.94
CA ALA A 124 5.81 5.01 -5.71
C ALA A 124 4.57 5.89 -5.45
N LEU A 125 4.69 6.88 -4.57
CA LEU A 125 3.60 7.82 -4.26
C LEU A 125 3.17 8.64 -5.49
N GLN A 126 4.11 9.01 -6.38
CA GLN A 126 3.78 9.68 -7.66
C GLN A 126 3.02 8.76 -8.61
N THR A 127 3.41 7.48 -8.71
CA THR A 127 2.69 6.49 -9.51
C THR A 127 1.28 6.29 -8.98
N ILE A 128 1.10 6.11 -7.67
CA ILE A 128 -0.22 5.95 -7.04
C ILE A 128 -1.09 7.17 -7.30
N MET A 129 -0.54 8.38 -7.15
CA MET A 129 -1.26 9.64 -7.43
C MET A 129 -1.75 9.75 -8.88
N LYS A 130 -1.04 9.13 -9.82
CA LYS A 130 -1.37 9.17 -11.25
C LYS A 130 -2.36 8.06 -11.65
N ASP A 131 -2.19 6.88 -11.09
CA ASP A 131 -2.82 5.65 -11.58
C ASP A 131 -4.05 5.23 -10.75
N SER A 132 -4.22 5.77 -9.53
CA SER A 132 -5.37 5.47 -8.65
C SER A 132 -6.70 5.96 -9.23
N GLN A 133 -7.70 5.10 -9.27
CA GLN A 133 -9.08 5.45 -9.61
C GLN A 133 -9.81 6.12 -8.44
N ALA A 134 -9.35 5.92 -7.20
CA ALA A 134 -9.87 6.67 -6.06
C ALA A 134 -9.40 8.14 -6.10
N GLN A 135 -10.30 9.05 -6.50
CA GLN A 135 -10.01 10.48 -6.61
C GLN A 135 -9.56 11.08 -5.27
N GLU A 136 -10.16 10.67 -4.15
CA GLU A 136 -9.79 11.18 -2.83
C GLU A 136 -8.33 10.87 -2.48
N LEU A 137 -7.85 9.65 -2.74
CA LEU A 137 -6.45 9.28 -2.53
C LEU A 137 -5.52 10.15 -3.39
N SER A 138 -5.85 10.33 -4.66
CA SER A 138 -5.08 11.15 -5.59
C SER A 138 -4.98 12.62 -5.13
N GLU A 139 -6.07 13.18 -4.62
CA GLU A 139 -6.10 14.55 -4.08
C GLU A 139 -5.26 14.70 -2.80
N LYS A 140 -5.35 13.74 -1.87
CA LYS A 140 -4.53 13.74 -0.65
C LYS A 140 -3.03 13.62 -0.97
N LEU A 141 -2.68 12.79 -1.96
CA LEU A 141 -1.30 12.68 -2.44
C LEU A 141 -0.80 13.97 -3.09
N LYS A 142 -1.63 14.67 -3.89
CA LYS A 142 -1.26 16.00 -4.43
C LYS A 142 -0.93 16.98 -3.30
N VAL A 143 -1.72 17.00 -2.23
CA VAL A 143 -1.45 17.83 -1.04
C VAL A 143 -0.11 17.44 -0.40
N ALA A 144 0.14 16.14 -0.19
CA ALA A 144 1.40 15.67 0.39
C ALA A 144 2.61 16.05 -0.48
N THR A 145 2.49 15.91 -1.80
CA THR A 145 3.60 16.15 -2.75
C THR A 145 3.92 17.63 -3.00
N ASN A 146 3.00 18.55 -2.66
CA ASN A 146 3.25 19.99 -2.68
C ASN A 146 4.26 20.45 -1.61
N ILE A 147 4.55 19.61 -0.63
CA ILE A 147 5.56 19.90 0.40
C ILE A 147 6.94 19.46 -0.14
N PRO A 148 7.97 20.32 -0.19
CA PRO A 148 9.28 19.90 -0.68
C PRO A 148 9.88 18.81 0.22
N PRO A 149 10.41 17.70 -0.34
CA PRO A 149 11.01 16.63 0.45
C PRO A 149 12.27 17.14 1.19
N ILE A 150 12.54 16.57 2.37
CA ILE A 150 13.70 16.97 3.17
C ILE A 150 14.97 16.50 2.44
N LYS A 151 15.82 17.44 2.02
CA LYS A 151 17.16 17.13 1.51
C LYS A 151 18.03 16.66 2.68
N VAL A 152 18.25 15.36 2.81
CA VAL A 152 19.25 14.82 3.73
C VAL A 152 20.63 15.08 3.13
N THR A 153 21.30 16.12 3.63
CA THR A 153 22.73 16.34 3.33
C THR A 153 23.52 15.40 4.23
N THR A 154 24.09 14.34 3.68
CA THR A 154 25.03 13.48 4.41
C THR A 154 26.24 14.33 4.79
N ILE A 155 26.36 14.69 6.06
CA ILE A 155 27.57 15.35 6.57
C ILE A 155 28.65 14.28 6.55
N GLY A 156 29.68 14.49 5.72
CA GLY A 156 30.78 13.55 5.52
C GLY A 156 31.37 13.06 6.83
N SER A 157 31.65 11.76 6.88
CA SER A 157 32.39 11.10 7.95
C SER A 157 33.67 11.88 8.24
N VAL A 158 33.82 12.35 9.48
CA VAL A 158 35.10 12.83 10.00
C VAL A 158 36.00 11.60 10.13
N SER A 159 36.91 11.44 9.18
CA SER A 159 38.02 10.50 9.27
C SER A 159 38.83 10.84 10.52
N LYS A 160 39.02 9.86 11.42
CA LYS A 160 40.08 9.90 12.43
C LYS A 160 41.36 9.30 11.84
#